data_AF-A0AAE6G5R3-F1
#
_entry.id   AF-A0AAE6G5R3-F1
#
_cell.length_a   1.000
_cell.length_b   1.000
_cell.length_c   1.000
_cell.angle_alpha   90.00
_cell.angle_beta   90.00
_cell.angle_gamma   90.00
#
_symmetry.space_group_name_H-M   'P 1'
#
loop_
_entity.id
_entity.type
_entity.pdbx_description
1 polymer ?
#
loop_
_entity_poly.entity_id
_entity_poly.type
_entity_poly.pdbx_seq_one_letter_code
_entity_poly.pdbx_strand_id
1 'polypeptide(L)' 'MSTAPHLNPSEPSAEAPAPRPELDDAPPLLGSWRNIYILVLGTFVLFLALGWVLTEVYS' A
#
# COMPACT_ATOMS: atom_id res chain seq x y z
N MET A 1 -32.86 -48.93 -2.95
CA MET A 1 -32.92 -47.49 -3.28
C MET A 1 -33.03 -46.72 -1.99
N SER A 2 -31.96 -46.04 -1.57
CA SER A 2 -31.86 -45.34 -0.29
C SER A 2 -31.92 -43.83 -0.54
N THR A 3 -32.98 -43.16 -0.08
CA THR A 3 -33.14 -41.70 -0.13
C THR A 3 -32.56 -41.09 1.14
N ALA A 4 -31.28 -40.74 1.13
CA ALA A 4 -30.68 -39.92 2.17
C ALA A 4 -30.91 -38.44 1.83
N PRO A 5 -31.39 -37.58 2.75
CA PRO A 5 -31.46 -36.14 2.54
C PRO A 5 -30.04 -35.58 2.44
N HIS A 6 -29.77 -34.84 1.37
CA HIS A 6 -28.49 -34.16 1.17
C HIS A 6 -28.36 -33.00 2.17
N LEU A 7 -27.74 -33.26 3.31
CA LEU A 7 -27.35 -32.22 4.27
C LEU A 7 -26.15 -31.46 3.69
N ASN A 8 -26.42 -30.45 2.85
CA ASN A 8 -25.97 -29.09 3.16
C ASN A 8 -25.02 -28.90 4.36
N PRO A 9 -23.66 -29.01 4.31
CA PRO A 9 -22.86 -28.43 5.36
C PRO A 9 -23.09 -26.93 5.28
N SER A 10 -23.78 -26.36 6.28
CA SER A 10 -23.92 -24.91 6.39
C SER A 10 -22.51 -24.32 6.33
N GLU A 11 -22.20 -23.61 5.23
CA GLU A 11 -21.03 -22.76 5.18
C GLU A 11 -21.06 -21.89 6.43
N PRO A 12 -19.95 -21.74 7.18
CA PRO A 12 -19.87 -20.68 8.15
C PRO A 12 -20.10 -19.41 7.33
N SER A 13 -21.25 -18.77 7.53
CA SER A 13 -21.51 -17.44 6.99
C SER A 13 -20.39 -16.58 7.54
N ALA A 14 -19.34 -16.42 6.74
CA ALA A 14 -18.27 -15.48 6.98
C ALA A 14 -18.97 -14.13 6.93
N GLU A 15 -19.39 -13.67 8.10
CA GLU A 15 -19.85 -12.32 8.31
C GLU A 15 -18.70 -11.43 7.85
N ALA A 16 -18.83 -10.95 6.61
CA ALA A 16 -17.85 -10.06 6.01
C ALA A 16 -17.64 -8.91 7.00
N PRO A 17 -16.39 -8.51 7.30
CA PRO A 17 -16.15 -7.43 8.25
C PRO A 17 -16.93 -6.20 7.80
N ALA A 18 -17.75 -5.63 8.68
CA ALA A 18 -18.49 -4.41 8.39
C ALA A 18 -17.51 -3.34 7.86
N PRO A 19 -17.80 -2.69 6.72
CA PRO A 19 -16.96 -1.61 6.20
C PRO A 19 -16.79 -0.54 7.28
N ARG A 20 -15.56 -0.26 7.73
CA ARG A 20 -15.27 0.81 8.70
C ARG A 20 -15.13 2.12 7.91
N PRO A 21 -16.09 3.06 7.96
CA PRO A 21 -16.11 4.22 7.07
C PRO A 21 -15.05 5.30 7.40
N GLU A 22 -14.36 5.17 8.53
CA GLU A 22 -13.60 6.28 9.14
C GLU A 22 -12.11 6.29 8.78
N LEU A 23 -11.59 5.29 8.05
CA LEU A 23 -10.14 5.05 7.91
C LEU A 23 -9.61 4.84 6.48
N ASP A 24 -10.44 4.89 5.44
CA ASP A 24 -10.05 4.44 4.09
C ASP A 24 -10.15 5.49 2.96
N ASP A 25 -10.47 6.75 3.25
CA ASP A 25 -10.66 7.77 2.19
C ASP A 25 -9.41 8.60 1.83
N ALA A 26 -8.35 8.52 2.64
CA ALA A 26 -7.08 9.17 2.30
C ALA A 26 -6.19 8.19 1.54
N PRO A 27 -5.96 8.36 0.21
CA PRO A 27 -5.05 7.48 -0.52
C PRO A 27 -3.69 7.48 0.19
N PRO A 28 -3.10 6.31 0.48
CA PRO A 28 -1.97 6.23 1.37
C PRO A 28 -0.79 6.99 0.77
N LEU A 29 -0.37 8.08 1.43
CA LEU A 29 0.66 9.01 0.95
C LEU A 29 1.96 8.29 0.57
N LEU A 30 2.32 7.25 1.32
CA LEU A 30 3.48 6.40 1.08
C LEU A 30 3.10 4.98 0.62
N GLY A 31 1.81 4.63 0.58
CA GLY A 31 1.36 3.28 0.22
C GLY A 31 1.27 3.05 -1.30
N SER A 32 1.32 4.12 -2.09
CA SER A 32 1.46 3.99 -3.54
C SER A 32 2.93 3.89 -3.94
N TRP A 33 3.31 2.83 -4.66
CA TRP A 33 4.65 2.63 -5.23
C TRP A 33 5.17 3.86 -6.00
N ARG A 34 4.28 4.58 -6.70
CA ARG A 34 4.62 5.83 -7.38
C ARG A 34 5.20 6.88 -6.44
N ASN A 35 4.57 7.07 -5.27
CA ASN A 35 4.99 8.10 -4.32
C ASN A 35 6.34 7.73 -3.69
N ILE A 36 6.58 6.44 -3.48
CA ILE A 36 7.89 5.93 -3.04
C ILE A 36 8.96 6.21 -4.10
N TYR A 37 8.69 5.93 -5.38
CA TYR A 37 9.64 6.23 -6.46
C TYR A 37 9.97 7.72 -6.54
N ILE A 38 8.96 8.59 -6.43
CA ILE A 38 9.15 10.04 -6.44
C ILE A 38 9.99 10.48 -5.24
N LEU A 39 9.71 9.96 -4.04
CA LEU A 39 10.45 10.29 -2.83
C LEU A 39 11.93 9.86 -2.93
N VAL A 40 12.18 8.63 -3.38
CA VAL A 40 13.53 8.10 -3.56
C VAL A 40 14.29 8.89 -4.63
N LEU A 41 13.66 9.13 -5.78
CA LEU A 41 14.27 9.88 -6.87
C LEU A 41 14.56 11.34 -6.47
N GLY A 42 13.63 12.00 -5.79
CA GLY A 42 13.81 13.36 -5.29
C GLY A 42 14.95 13.45 -4.28
N THR A 43 15.03 12.51 -3.35
CA THR A 43 16.12 12.43 -2.37
C THR A 43 17.46 12.21 -3.06
N PHE A 44 17.52 11.34 -4.07
CA PHE A 44 18.72 11.10 -4.86
C PHE A 44 19.21 12.36 -5.59
N VAL A 45 18.32 13.04 -6.31
CA VAL A 45 18.65 14.29 -7.01
C VAL A 45 19.12 15.37 -6.03
N LEU A 46 18.49 15.46 -4.86
CA LEU A 46 18.91 16.37 -3.80
C LEU A 46 20.35 16.10 -3.36
N PHE A 47 20.72 14.84 -3.13
CA PHE A 47 22.11 14.48 -2.79
C PHE A 47 23.10 14.84 -3.89
N LEU A 48 22.75 14.62 -5.17
CA LEU A 48 23.59 15.05 -6.29
C LEU A 48 23.78 16.56 -6.30
N ALA A 49 22.71 17.34 -6.08
CA ALA A 49 22.79 18.79 -6.03
C ALA A 49 23.67 19.27 -4.87
N LEU A 50 23.50 18.69 -3.66
CA LEU A 50 24.34 19.01 -2.51
C LEU A 50 25.81 18.68 -2.78
N GLY A 51 26.08 17.49 -3.34
CA GLY A 51 27.44 17.06 -3.68
C GLY A 51 28.09 17.95 -4.73
N TRP A 52 27.32 18.41 -5.71
CA TRP A 52 27.80 19.34 -6.73
C TRP A 52 28.16 20.70 -6.12
N VAL A 53 27.27 21.28 -5.30
CA VAL A 53 27.54 22.55 -4.60
C VAL A 53 28.76 22.43 -3.69
N LEU A 54 28.89 21.34 -2.92
CA LEU A 54 30.08 21.10 -2.12
C LEU A 54 31.34 21.06 -2.99
N THR A 55 31.28 20.35 -4.12
CA THR A 55 32.41 20.26 -5.04
C THR A 55 32.79 21.64 -5.58
N GLU A 56 31.83 22.45 -5.99
CA GLU A 56 32.06 23.82 -6.49
C GLU A 56 32.66 24.73 -5.41
N VAL A 57 32.24 24.60 -4.15
CA VAL A 57 32.74 25.42 -3.04
C VAL A 57 34.17 25.05 -2.63
N TYR A 58 34.55 23.77 -2.78
CA TYR A 58 35.83 23.25 -2.26
C TYR A 58 36.85 22.85 -3.34
N SER A 59 36.51 22.92 -4.63
CA SER A 59 37.46 22.77 -5.75
C SER A 59 38.15 24.09 -6.08
#